data_AF-A0A9Q4B9W7-F1
#
_entry.id   AF-A0A9Q4B9W7-F1
#
_cell.length_a   1.000
_cell.length_b   1.000
_cell.length_c   1.000
_cell.angle_alpha   90.00
_cell.angle_beta   90.00
_cell.angle_gamma   90.00
#
_symmetry.space_group_name_H-M   'P 1'
#
loop_
_entity.id
_entity.type
_entity.pdbx_description
1 polymer ?
#
loop_
_entity_poly.entity_id
_entity_poly.type
_entity_poly.pdbx_seq_one_letter_code
_entity_poly.pdbx_strand_id
1 'polypeptide(L)'
;MKRIALPVFAGLSLLVTACGGSGFGDQFNSSFEKTFTFGTQTYICRSEKAANACGGPSQDCSACELASPSSAVITQLCTQTAANIHQVTVDGCVARLTNDTQTGLCTSEGLRLLSGTNLTRQQANAGALFPTGSVNINVGNLTETITCN
;
A
#
# COMPACT_ATOMS: atom_id res chain seq x y z
N MET A 1 -24.76 -59.02 14.63
CA MET A 1 -26.17 -58.58 14.74
C MET A 1 -26.20 -57.14 15.27
N LYS A 2 -27.07 -56.27 14.68
CA LYS A 2 -27.29 -54.80 14.88
C LYS A 2 -26.13 -53.90 14.38
N ARG A 3 -26.16 -53.16 13.24
CA ARG A 3 -27.09 -52.15 12.64
C ARG A 3 -27.38 -51.00 13.61
N ILE A 4 -27.04 -49.73 13.33
CA ILE A 4 -27.75 -48.70 12.51
C ILE A 4 -26.82 -47.44 12.48
N ALA A 5 -26.28 -46.97 11.34
CA ALA A 5 -26.75 -45.94 10.37
C ALA A 5 -26.61 -44.44 10.76
N LEU A 6 -25.71 -43.71 10.04
CA LEU A 6 -25.78 -42.37 9.35
C LEU A 6 -26.57 -41.16 9.98
N PRO A 7 -26.49 -39.88 9.49
CA PRO A 7 -25.47 -39.11 8.72
C PRO A 7 -25.35 -37.56 9.06
N VAL A 8 -24.55 -36.81 8.26
CA VAL A 8 -24.56 -35.35 7.91
C VAL A 8 -24.22 -34.28 8.98
N PHE A 9 -23.13 -33.52 8.82
CA PHE A 9 -23.12 -32.23 8.10
C PHE A 9 -21.72 -31.62 7.97
N ALA A 10 -21.45 -31.14 6.76
CA ALA A 10 -20.29 -30.39 6.36
C ALA A 10 -20.25 -29.00 7.02
N GLY A 11 -19.04 -28.49 7.21
CA GLY A 11 -18.78 -27.08 7.52
C GLY A 11 -17.29 -26.80 7.52
N LEU A 12 -16.83 -26.08 6.49
CA LEU A 12 -15.85 -24.97 6.50
C LEU A 12 -14.86 -24.91 7.68
N SER A 13 -13.57 -24.61 7.58
CA SER A 13 -12.77 -23.98 6.53
C SER A 13 -11.40 -23.70 7.15
N LEU A 14 -10.40 -23.56 6.29
CA LEU A 14 -9.22 -22.69 6.46
C LEU A 14 -8.14 -23.09 7.47
N LEU A 15 -7.14 -23.77 6.91
CA LEU A 15 -5.72 -23.54 7.12
C LEU A 15 -5.40 -22.07 7.49
N VAL A 16 -4.95 -21.82 8.72
CA VAL A 16 -3.90 -20.83 8.98
C VAL A 16 -2.89 -21.49 9.91
N THR A 17 -1.73 -21.75 9.34
CA THR A 17 -0.56 -22.33 9.98
C THR A 17 0.05 -21.38 11.00
N ALA A 18 0.42 -21.95 12.15
CA ALA A 18 1.51 -21.51 13.03
C ALA A 18 1.36 -20.16 13.74
N CYS A 19 0.54 -20.14 14.80
CA CYS A 19 0.93 -19.44 16.02
C CYS A 19 2.00 -20.31 16.71
N GLY A 20 3.26 -20.09 16.36
CA GLY A 20 4.41 -20.74 16.96
C GLY A 20 5.34 -19.68 17.51
N GLY A 21 5.79 -19.84 18.75
CA GLY A 21 6.94 -19.10 19.25
C GLY A 21 6.85 -18.62 20.69
N SER A 22 6.80 -19.59 21.59
CA SER A 22 7.31 -19.53 22.96
C SER A 22 8.62 -18.75 23.10
N GLY A 23 8.78 -18.07 24.24
CA GLY A 23 10.02 -18.20 25.01
C GLY A 23 10.82 -16.93 25.28
N PHE A 24 10.87 -16.63 26.59
CA PHE A 24 12.01 -16.16 27.38
C PHE A 24 12.72 -14.88 26.96
N GLY A 25 12.67 -13.93 27.91
CA GLY A 25 13.15 -12.58 27.74
C GLY A 25 14.66 -12.47 27.71
N ASP A 26 15.11 -11.48 26.96
CA ASP A 26 16.38 -10.80 27.16
C ASP A 26 16.15 -9.33 26.80
N GLN A 27 16.13 -8.51 27.85
CA GLN A 27 16.55 -7.11 27.88
C GLN A 27 16.14 -6.25 26.66
N PHE A 28 14.98 -5.59 26.77
CA PHE A 28 14.71 -4.38 26.00
C PHE A 28 15.80 -3.35 26.32
N ASN A 29 16.82 -3.27 25.48
CA ASN A 29 17.70 -2.13 25.46
C ASN A 29 16.90 -1.00 24.80
N SER A 30 16.19 -0.23 25.62
CA SER A 30 15.23 0.83 25.26
C SER A 30 15.84 2.00 24.48
N SER A 31 16.97 1.82 23.81
CA SER A 31 17.75 2.87 23.16
C SER A 31 18.35 2.46 21.81
N PHE A 32 18.23 1.19 21.40
CA PHE A 32 18.71 0.81 20.06
C PHE A 32 17.67 1.20 19.01
N GLU A 33 17.99 2.21 18.22
CA GLU A 33 17.24 2.62 17.03
C GLU A 33 18.23 2.82 15.90
N LYS A 34 17.97 2.20 14.76
CA LYS A 34 18.76 2.40 13.54
C LYS A 34 17.84 2.55 12.33
N THR A 35 18.06 3.61 11.57
CA THR A 35 17.25 3.93 10.40
C THR A 35 17.96 3.53 9.12
N PHE A 36 17.18 3.05 8.14
CA PHE A 36 17.64 2.69 6.81
C PHE A 36 16.72 3.34 5.77
N THR A 37 17.30 3.97 4.75
CA THR A 37 16.53 4.54 3.65
C THR A 37 16.86 3.80 2.37
N PHE A 38 15.84 3.19 1.77
CA PHE A 38 15.93 2.51 0.49
C PHE A 38 14.90 3.12 -0.46
N GLY A 39 15.38 3.79 -1.51
CA GLY A 39 14.51 4.56 -2.40
C GLY A 39 13.74 5.64 -1.64
N THR A 40 12.41 5.58 -1.69
CA THR A 40 11.51 6.53 -1.00
C THR A 40 10.98 6.04 0.36
N GLN A 41 11.47 4.90 0.85
CA GLN A 41 11.00 4.29 2.09
C GLN A 41 12.09 4.37 3.16
N THR A 42 11.72 4.87 4.33
CA THR A 42 12.58 4.88 5.51
C THR A 42 12.07 3.85 6.50
N TYR A 43 12.94 2.94 6.91
CA TYR A 43 12.70 1.89 7.88
C TYR A 43 13.39 2.25 9.20
N ILE A 44 12.70 2.09 10.32
CA ILE A 44 13.19 2.25 11.68
C ILE A 44 13.28 0.85 12.31
N CYS A 45 14.51 0.39 12.52
CA CYS A 45 14.78 -0.87 13.16
C CYS A 45 15.10 -0.62 14.65
N ARG A 46 14.22 -1.04 15.56
CA ARG A 46 14.42 -0.92 17.02
C ARG A 46 15.13 -2.13 17.66
N SER A 47 15.69 -3.00 16.81
CA SER A 47 16.45 -4.19 17.23
C SER A 47 17.72 -4.29 16.39
N GLU A 48 18.86 -4.57 17.03
CA GLU A 48 20.14 -4.81 16.35
C GLU A 48 20.02 -5.92 15.30
N LYS A 49 19.27 -6.97 15.62
CA LYS A 49 19.01 -8.08 14.71
C LYS A 49 18.26 -7.61 13.46
N ALA A 50 17.20 -6.82 13.64
CA ALA A 50 16.41 -6.27 12.54
C ALA A 50 17.25 -5.30 11.68
N ALA A 51 18.08 -4.48 12.33
CA ALA A 51 18.96 -3.54 11.66
C ALA A 51 20.08 -4.25 10.86
N ASN A 52 20.65 -5.33 11.39
CA ASN A 52 21.67 -6.09 10.68
C ASN A 52 21.08 -6.86 9.48
N ALA A 53 19.84 -7.33 9.57
CA ALA A 53 19.13 -7.93 8.43
C ALA A 53 18.79 -6.90 7.35
N CYS A 54 18.29 -5.72 7.76
CA CYS A 54 17.87 -4.64 6.87
C CYS A 54 19.06 -3.92 6.20
N GLY A 55 20.18 -3.75 6.92
CA GLY A 55 21.43 -3.22 6.37
C GLY A 55 22.33 -4.26 5.69
N GLY A 56 21.91 -5.53 5.68
CA GLY A 56 22.65 -6.63 5.07
C GLY A 56 22.45 -6.72 3.55
N PRO A 57 23.16 -7.65 2.88
CA PRO A 57 23.08 -7.82 1.42
C PRO A 57 21.69 -8.24 0.94
N SER A 58 20.87 -8.83 1.80
CA SER A 58 19.49 -9.23 1.50
C SER A 58 18.46 -8.11 1.68
N GLN A 59 18.83 -6.97 2.29
CA GLN A 59 17.95 -5.83 2.58
C GLN A 59 16.61 -6.22 3.21
N ASP A 60 16.64 -7.17 4.16
CA ASP A 60 15.43 -7.68 4.78
C ASP A 60 15.02 -6.77 5.95
N CYS A 61 14.11 -5.83 5.64
CA CYS A 61 13.57 -4.87 6.61
C CYS A 61 12.21 -5.29 7.17
N SER A 62 11.82 -6.56 7.04
CA SER A 62 10.49 -7.06 7.46
C SER A 62 10.22 -6.89 8.95
N ALA A 63 11.29 -6.90 9.76
CA ALA A 63 11.25 -6.73 11.21
C ALA A 63 11.44 -5.27 11.66
N CYS A 64 11.50 -4.33 10.72
CA CYS A 64 11.64 -2.89 10.98
C CYS A 64 10.30 -2.18 10.73
N GLU A 65 10.04 -1.13 11.50
CA GLU A 65 8.88 -0.26 11.29
C GLU A 65 9.14 0.65 10.09
N LEU A 66 8.12 1.06 9.33
CA LEU A 66 8.31 2.18 8.40
C LEU A 66 8.19 3.49 9.16
N ALA A 67 9.21 4.36 9.03
CA ALA A 67 9.34 5.63 9.75
C ALA A 67 8.15 6.57 9.58
N SER A 68 7.46 6.43 8.44
CA SER A 68 6.10 6.88 8.22
C SER A 68 5.63 6.26 6.90
N PRO A 69 4.46 5.61 6.82
CA PRO A 69 3.68 5.81 5.61
C PRO A 69 3.41 7.31 5.56
N SER A 70 3.95 8.01 4.56
CA SER A 70 3.93 9.47 4.47
C SER A 70 2.67 10.06 5.13
N SER A 71 2.78 10.60 6.36
CA SER A 71 1.61 11.17 7.05
C SER A 71 1.15 12.45 6.35
N ALA A 72 2.00 12.98 5.46
CA ALA A 72 1.66 14.00 4.49
C ALA A 72 0.53 13.50 3.58
N VAL A 73 -0.62 14.14 3.73
CA VAL A 73 -1.77 13.96 2.85
C VAL A 73 -1.50 14.57 1.48
N ILE A 74 -1.89 13.87 0.44
CA ILE A 74 -1.88 14.35 -0.93
C ILE A 74 -3.01 15.37 -1.06
N THR A 75 -2.64 16.64 -1.18
CA THR A 75 -3.56 17.78 -1.31
C THR A 75 -3.33 18.55 -2.60
N GLN A 76 -2.20 18.34 -3.25
CA GLN A 76 -1.82 18.99 -4.51
C GLN A 76 -2.76 18.54 -5.63
N LEU A 77 -3.25 19.49 -6.43
CA LEU A 77 -4.07 19.19 -7.61
C LEU A 77 -3.22 18.65 -8.76
N CYS A 78 -3.79 17.73 -9.55
CA CYS A 78 -3.10 17.21 -10.72
C CYS A 78 -2.89 18.30 -11.78
N THR A 79 -1.73 18.25 -12.45
CA THR A 79 -1.45 19.14 -13.57
C THR A 79 -2.31 18.74 -14.76
N GLN A 80 -2.93 19.70 -15.45
CA GLN A 80 -3.66 19.42 -16.67
C GLN A 80 -2.79 19.72 -17.89
N THR A 81 -2.45 18.69 -18.67
CA THR A 81 -1.62 18.82 -19.89
C THR A 81 -2.45 19.20 -21.11
N ALA A 82 -3.73 18.85 -21.09
CA ALA A 82 -4.73 19.26 -22.05
C ALA A 82 -6.10 19.35 -21.36
N ALA A 83 -7.12 19.83 -22.09
CA ALA A 83 -8.49 19.78 -21.61
C ALA A 83 -8.85 18.33 -21.23
N ASN A 84 -9.30 18.13 -19.99
CA ASN A 84 -9.72 16.85 -19.43
C ASN A 84 -8.61 15.78 -19.28
N ILE A 85 -7.33 16.12 -19.45
CA ILE A 85 -6.21 15.20 -19.21
C ILE A 85 -5.48 15.60 -17.94
N HIS A 86 -5.55 14.77 -16.91
CA HIS A 86 -4.94 14.97 -15.61
C HIS A 86 -3.68 14.12 -15.47
N GLN A 87 -2.56 14.78 -15.19
CA GLN A 87 -1.26 14.15 -15.05
C GLN A 87 -0.91 13.92 -13.58
N VAL A 88 -0.59 12.67 -13.27
CA VAL A 88 -0.24 12.17 -11.94
C VAL A 88 1.26 11.88 -11.88
N THR A 89 1.87 12.13 -10.72
CA THR A 89 3.30 11.87 -10.47
C THR A 89 3.49 10.83 -9.37
N VAL A 90 4.75 10.49 -9.09
CA VAL A 90 5.14 9.59 -7.99
C VAL A 90 4.91 10.19 -6.59
N ASP A 91 4.70 11.51 -6.51
CA ASP A 91 4.29 12.20 -5.28
C ASP A 91 2.77 12.16 -5.08
N GLY A 92 2.03 11.87 -6.16
CA GLY A 92 0.59 11.82 -6.20
C GLY A 92 -0.06 13.19 -6.32
N CYS A 93 -1.33 13.19 -6.72
CA CYS A 93 -2.14 14.41 -6.83
C CYS A 93 -3.63 14.09 -6.79
N VAL A 94 -4.43 15.13 -6.57
CA VAL A 94 -5.89 15.08 -6.57
C VAL A 94 -6.41 15.52 -7.94
N ALA A 95 -7.03 14.59 -8.67
CA ALA A 95 -7.76 14.85 -9.90
C ALA A 95 -9.22 15.17 -9.55
N ARG A 96 -9.61 16.42 -9.77
CA ARG A 96 -11.01 16.85 -9.70
C ARG A 96 -11.64 16.65 -11.07
N LEU A 97 -12.42 15.59 -11.17
CA LEU A 97 -13.18 15.24 -12.35
C LEU A 97 -14.55 15.94 -12.30
N THR A 98 -15.29 15.87 -13.39
CA THR A 98 -16.58 16.56 -13.53
C THR A 98 -17.62 16.11 -12.49
N ASN A 99 -17.65 14.82 -12.14
CA ASN A 99 -18.60 14.25 -11.18
C ASN A 99 -17.95 13.47 -10.03
N ASP A 100 -16.62 13.46 -9.97
CA ASP A 100 -15.89 12.65 -9.00
C ASP A 100 -14.57 13.33 -8.61
N THR A 101 -13.95 12.86 -7.54
CA THR A 101 -12.61 13.27 -7.17
C THR A 101 -11.78 12.04 -6.86
N GLN A 102 -10.64 11.95 -7.52
CA GLN A 102 -9.74 10.81 -7.44
C GLN A 102 -8.38 11.30 -6.94
N THR A 103 -7.82 10.62 -5.94
CA THR A 103 -6.41 10.79 -5.61
C THR A 103 -5.61 9.75 -6.38
N GLY A 104 -4.70 10.23 -7.23
CA GLY A 104 -3.82 9.41 -8.04
C GLY A 104 -2.41 9.34 -7.48
N LEU A 105 -1.77 8.20 -7.70
CA LEU A 105 -0.35 7.98 -7.43
C LEU A 105 0.27 7.14 -8.53
N CYS A 106 1.38 7.59 -9.10
CA CYS A 106 2.14 6.78 -10.05
C CYS A 106 3.17 5.93 -9.33
N THR A 107 3.19 4.65 -9.66
CA THR A 107 4.16 3.67 -9.15
C THR A 107 4.83 2.97 -10.32
N SER A 108 5.84 2.16 -10.03
CA SER A 108 6.47 1.29 -11.04
C SER A 108 5.51 0.25 -11.64
N GLU A 109 4.39 -0.04 -10.97
CA GLU A 109 3.38 -0.99 -11.45
C GLU A 109 2.34 -0.32 -12.36
N GLY A 110 2.27 1.01 -12.36
CA GLY A 110 1.29 1.79 -13.12
C GLY A 110 0.62 2.89 -12.29
N LEU A 111 -0.60 3.26 -12.67
CA LEU A 111 -1.37 4.30 -11.99
C LEU A 111 -2.24 3.67 -10.90
N ARG A 112 -2.11 4.16 -9.66
CA ARG A 112 -3.01 3.84 -8.55
C ARG A 112 -4.04 4.97 -8.39
N LEU A 113 -5.31 4.63 -8.24
CA LEU A 113 -6.39 5.58 -7.97
C LEU A 113 -7.24 5.17 -6.79
N LEU A 114 -7.57 6.14 -5.94
CA LEU A 114 -8.52 5.96 -4.86
C LEU A 114 -9.45 7.19 -4.79
N SER A 115 -10.76 6.95 -4.75
CA SER A 115 -11.76 7.99 -4.63
C SER A 115 -11.58 8.78 -3.34
N GLY A 116 -11.70 10.11 -3.43
CA GLY A 116 -11.62 11.03 -2.30
C GLY A 116 -10.40 11.95 -2.33
N THR A 117 -10.22 12.68 -1.24
CA THR A 117 -9.16 13.67 -1.01
C THR A 117 -8.56 13.49 0.38
N ASN A 118 -7.48 14.20 0.68
CA ASN A 118 -6.77 14.11 1.97
C ASN A 118 -6.27 12.68 2.26
N LEU A 119 -5.92 11.95 1.20
CA LEU A 119 -5.40 10.60 1.30
C LEU A 119 -3.88 10.65 1.39
N THR A 120 -3.30 9.83 2.26
CA THR A 120 -1.84 9.65 2.29
C THR A 120 -1.38 8.86 1.07
N ARG A 121 -0.07 8.92 0.76
CA ARG A 121 0.51 8.10 -0.30
C ARG A 121 0.30 6.60 -0.07
N GLN A 122 0.32 6.14 1.18
CA GLN A 122 0.04 4.73 1.50
C GLN A 122 -1.42 4.36 1.20
N GLN A 123 -2.37 5.22 1.56
CA GLN A 123 -3.78 4.99 1.25
C GLN A 123 -4.03 5.01 -0.26
N ALA A 124 -3.47 5.98 -0.98
CA ALA A 124 -3.56 6.04 -2.45
C ALA A 124 -2.93 4.80 -3.12
N ASN A 125 -1.80 4.30 -2.59
CA ASN A 125 -1.15 3.09 -3.09
C ASN A 125 -1.99 1.81 -2.92
N ALA A 126 -2.89 1.78 -1.94
CA ALA A 126 -3.85 0.68 -1.76
C ALA A 126 -5.07 0.78 -2.70
N GLY A 127 -5.14 1.82 -3.53
CA GLY A 127 -6.20 2.02 -4.51
C GLY A 127 -6.16 1.05 -5.70
N ALA A 128 -7.13 1.23 -6.60
CA ALA A 128 -7.25 0.46 -7.83
C ALA A 128 -6.02 0.68 -8.73
N LEU A 129 -5.46 -0.40 -9.26
CA LEU A 129 -4.30 -0.37 -10.15
C LEU A 129 -4.74 -0.36 -11.61
N PHE A 130 -4.15 0.55 -12.38
CA PHE A 130 -4.23 0.65 -13.82
C PHE A 130 -2.82 0.44 -14.39
N PRO A 131 -2.48 -0.80 -14.80
CA PRO A 131 -1.10 -1.17 -15.19
C PRO A 131 -0.57 -0.42 -16.42
N THR A 132 -1.47 0.10 -17.27
CA THR A 132 -1.13 0.92 -18.44
C THR A 132 -0.65 2.32 -18.06
N GLY A 133 -0.74 2.69 -16.78
CA GLY A 133 -0.42 4.03 -16.32
C GLY A 133 -1.50 5.07 -16.65
N SER A 134 -2.64 4.67 -17.22
CA SER A 134 -3.70 5.59 -17.64
C SER A 134 -5.09 4.97 -17.53
N VAL A 135 -6.08 5.80 -17.23
CA VAL A 135 -7.51 5.45 -17.31
C VAL A 135 -8.30 6.55 -18.01
N ASN A 136 -9.29 6.14 -18.80
CA ASN A 136 -10.28 7.02 -19.40
C ASN A 136 -11.61 6.86 -18.69
N ILE A 137 -12.21 7.97 -18.27
CA ILE A 137 -13.46 8.04 -17.53
C ILE A 137 -14.45 8.82 -18.40
N ASN A 138 -15.51 8.16 -18.84
CA ASN A 138 -16.53 8.78 -19.68
C ASN A 138 -17.62 9.40 -18.81
N VAL A 139 -17.88 10.69 -18.99
CA VAL A 139 -18.89 11.47 -18.27
C VAL A 139 -19.81 12.16 -19.28
N GLY A 140 -20.92 11.50 -19.59
CA GLY A 140 -21.82 11.95 -20.66
C GLY A 140 -21.11 11.93 -22.01
N ASN A 141 -20.92 13.10 -22.62
CA ASN A 141 -20.22 13.27 -23.90
C ASN A 141 -18.75 13.69 -23.75
N LEU A 142 -18.24 13.77 -22.50
CA LEU A 142 -16.86 14.10 -22.19
C LEU A 142 -16.09 12.83 -21.80
N THR A 143 -14.83 12.77 -22.21
CA THR A 143 -13.88 11.77 -21.72
C THR A 143 -12.80 12.50 -20.94
N GLU A 144 -12.69 12.17 -19.65
CA GLU A 144 -11.62 12.63 -18.77
C GLU A 144 -10.57 11.53 -18.65
N THR A 145 -9.30 11.87 -18.89
CA THR A 145 -8.18 10.94 -18.81
C THR A 145 -7.34 11.27 -17.59
N ILE A 146 -7.00 10.25 -16.79
CA ILE A 146 -5.97 10.36 -15.76
C ILE A 146 -4.80 9.51 -16.22
N THR A 147 -3.60 10.07 -16.27
CA THR A 147 -2.40 9.38 -16.73
C THR A 147 -1.19 9.71 -15.88
N CYS A 148 -0.27 8.77 -15.78
CA CYS A 148 1.07 9.04 -15.26
C CYS A 148 1.87 9.94 -16.21
N ASN A 149 2.76 10.75 -15.61
CA ASN A 149 3.83 11.45 -16.30
C ASN A 149 4.91 10.48 -16.78
#